data_AF-A0A4S4L144-F1
#
_entry.id   AF-A0A4S4L144-F1
#
_cell.length_a   1.000
_cell.length_b   1.000
_cell.length_c   1.000
_cell.angle_alpha   90.00
_cell.angle_beta   90.00
_cell.angle_gamma   90.00
#
_symmetry.space_group_name_H-M   'P 1'
#
loop_
_entity.id
_entity.type
_entity.pdbx_description
1 polymer ?
#
loop_
_entity_poly.entity_id
_entity_poly.type
_entity_poly.pdbx_seq_one_letter_code
_entity_poly.pdbx_strand_id
1 'polypeptide(L)'
;MEEPFALRDLGLTRAAGVRFSAHSSLIVHKMSAFLPLLENPDDELEAVLSRIGPIILPALPSLIDPASNQTYLDRYILVDHDTSIDLNGIISCLDRGAEKIIVPLAWAPELIGVIPSDRLLLLLDVANASAVSDKVRSGVSGVLLKSSTLELDLISSISRFFAGSSIFVLPAAYGPLSPSTIRGLLDVGATL
;
A
#
# COMPACT_ATOMS: atom_id res chain seq x y z
N MET A 1 67.56 -27.35 -31.90
CA MET A 1 67.29 -28.07 -33.16
C MET A 1 65.81 -27.84 -33.45
N GLU A 2 65.56 -27.05 -34.49
CA GLU A 2 64.32 -26.89 -35.27
C GLU A 2 63.02 -26.41 -34.57
N GLU A 3 62.80 -25.09 -34.65
CA GLU A 3 61.73 -24.35 -35.37
C GLU A 3 60.28 -24.92 -35.53
N PRO A 4 59.30 -24.03 -35.80
CA PRO A 4 57.92 -24.09 -35.32
C PRO A 4 56.88 -24.41 -36.42
N PHE A 5 55.63 -24.64 -36.01
CA PHE A 5 54.49 -24.64 -36.94
C PHE A 5 53.60 -23.42 -36.71
N ALA A 6 53.69 -22.48 -37.65
CA ALA A 6 52.67 -21.48 -37.94
C ALA A 6 51.63 -22.04 -38.93
N LEU A 7 50.48 -21.34 -39.01
CA LEU A 7 49.34 -21.37 -39.96
C LEU A 7 48.04 -21.45 -39.11
N ARG A 8 47.02 -20.60 -39.24
CA ARG A 8 46.71 -19.58 -40.21
C ARG A 8 45.62 -18.68 -39.64
N ASP A 9 45.73 -17.42 -40.04
CA ASP A 9 44.75 -16.35 -39.96
C ASP A 9 43.37 -16.76 -40.49
N LEU A 10 42.32 -16.56 -39.68
CA LEU A 10 40.95 -16.36 -40.14
C LEU A 10 40.36 -15.21 -39.35
N GLY A 11 40.54 -14.00 -39.89
CA GLY A 11 39.78 -12.84 -39.49
C GLY A 11 38.28 -13.06 -39.66
N LEU A 12 37.52 -12.79 -38.60
CA LEU A 12 36.12 -12.41 -38.66
C LEU A 12 35.78 -11.47 -37.50
N THR A 13 36.08 -10.21 -37.75
CA THR A 13 35.28 -9.01 -37.50
C THR A 13 33.99 -9.18 -36.67
N ARG A 14 33.93 -8.48 -35.52
CA ARG A 14 32.77 -7.82 -34.87
C ARG A 14 31.43 -8.59 -34.80
N ALA A 15 30.96 -8.84 -33.58
CA ALA A 15 29.58 -8.47 -33.19
C ALA A 15 29.39 -8.49 -31.66
N ALA A 16 28.99 -7.33 -31.14
CA ALA A 16 28.12 -7.11 -29.99
C ALA A 16 28.38 -7.90 -28.69
N GLY A 17 29.09 -7.24 -27.77
CA GLY A 17 28.87 -7.44 -26.34
C GLY A 17 27.45 -6.98 -25.99
N VAL A 18 26.54 -7.92 -25.79
CA VAL A 18 25.22 -7.66 -25.22
C VAL A 18 25.36 -7.84 -23.71
N ARG A 19 25.71 -6.76 -23.01
CA ARG A 19 25.49 -6.66 -21.56
C ARG A 19 24.01 -6.36 -21.35
N PHE A 20 23.19 -7.39 -21.13
CA PHE A 20 21.89 -7.20 -20.48
C PHE A 20 22.14 -6.91 -19.00
N SER A 21 22.28 -5.64 -18.67
CA SER A 21 22.05 -5.15 -17.31
C SER A 21 20.96 -4.09 -17.39
N ALA A 22 19.73 -4.57 -17.37
CA ALA A 22 18.57 -3.78 -17.01
C ALA A 22 18.00 -4.43 -15.75
N HIS A 23 18.57 -4.11 -14.58
CA HIS A 23 17.79 -4.12 -13.34
C HIS A 23 16.92 -2.86 -13.35
N SER A 24 16.00 -2.79 -14.30
CA SER A 24 14.77 -2.03 -14.11
C SER A 24 13.96 -2.89 -13.15
N SER A 25 14.08 -2.60 -11.85
CA SER A 25 13.06 -2.99 -10.90
C SER A 25 11.80 -2.25 -11.33
N LEU A 26 11.07 -2.85 -12.26
CA LEU A 26 9.67 -2.59 -12.50
C LEU A 26 8.97 -3.04 -11.23
N ILE A 27 9.03 -2.20 -10.21
CA ILE A 27 7.92 -2.09 -9.27
C ILE A 27 6.79 -1.58 -10.17
N VAL A 28 6.12 -2.53 -10.82
CA VAL A 28 4.76 -2.32 -11.28
C VAL A 28 4.06 -1.88 -10.00
N HIS A 29 3.82 -0.57 -9.87
CA HIS A 29 2.87 -0.06 -8.91
C HIS A 29 1.59 -0.78 -9.30
N LYS A 30 1.30 -1.88 -8.61
CA LYS A 30 0.10 -2.66 -8.81
C LYS A 30 -0.98 -1.72 -8.30
N MET A 31 -1.50 -0.85 -9.18
CA MET A 31 -2.66 -0.03 -8.89
C MET A 31 -3.79 -1.03 -8.74
N SER A 32 -3.92 -1.56 -7.53
CA SER A 32 -4.99 -2.48 -7.22
C SER A 32 -6.27 -1.67 -7.33
N ALA A 33 -7.17 -2.07 -8.22
CA ALA A 33 -8.50 -1.46 -8.31
C ALA A 33 -9.34 -1.77 -7.05
N PHE A 34 -8.86 -2.70 -6.22
CA PHE A 34 -9.54 -3.20 -5.03
C PHE A 34 -8.52 -3.54 -3.94
N LEU A 35 -8.74 -3.06 -2.73
CA LEU A 35 -7.90 -3.30 -1.55
C LEU A 35 -8.74 -4.04 -0.49
N PRO A 36 -8.71 -5.38 -0.44
CA PRO A 36 -9.54 -6.15 0.47
C PRO A 36 -9.20 -5.86 1.94
N LEU A 37 -10.22 -5.65 2.76
CA LEU A 37 -10.13 -5.65 4.23
C LEU A 37 -10.57 -7.00 4.78
N LEU A 38 -9.69 -7.67 5.54
CA LEU A 38 -10.02 -8.90 6.25
C LEU A 38 -10.16 -8.60 7.74
N GLU A 39 -11.39 -8.38 8.21
CA GLU A 39 -11.67 -8.13 9.63
C GLU A 39 -11.32 -9.33 10.52
N ASN A 40 -11.55 -10.54 10.00
CA ASN A 40 -11.20 -11.80 10.64
C ASN A 40 -10.27 -12.56 9.69
N PRO A 41 -8.94 -12.45 9.86
CA PRO A 41 -8.00 -13.12 8.96
C PRO A 41 -8.14 -14.64 9.10
N ASP A 42 -8.37 -15.29 7.97
CA ASP A 42 -8.32 -16.73 7.79
C ASP A 42 -7.13 -17.05 6.88
N ASP A 43 -6.29 -18.00 7.29
CA ASP A 43 -5.00 -18.27 6.62
C ASP A 43 -5.18 -18.64 5.14
N GLU A 44 -6.26 -19.37 4.80
CA GLU A 44 -6.54 -19.78 3.43
C GLU A 44 -7.00 -18.59 2.58
N LEU A 45 -7.94 -17.79 3.08
CA LEU A 45 -8.43 -16.61 2.39
C LEU A 45 -7.32 -15.57 2.19
N GLU A 46 -6.48 -15.37 3.19
CA GLU A 46 -5.34 -14.46 3.13
C GLU A 46 -4.31 -14.91 2.08
N ALA A 47 -3.99 -16.20 2.05
CA ALA A 47 -3.08 -16.77 1.05
C ALA A 47 -3.59 -16.63 -0.39
N VAL A 48 -4.91 -16.69 -0.59
CA VAL A 48 -5.53 -16.48 -1.90
C VAL A 48 -5.48 -15.00 -2.31
N LEU A 49 -5.89 -14.10 -1.42
CA LEU A 49 -5.96 -12.66 -1.73
C LEU A 49 -4.57 -12.03 -1.92
N SER A 50 -3.57 -12.49 -1.19
CA SER A 50 -2.19 -11.94 -1.25
C SER A 50 -1.53 -12.16 -2.61
N ARG A 51 -1.99 -13.16 -3.37
CA ARG A 51 -1.57 -13.37 -4.77
C ARG A 51 -2.11 -12.30 -5.72
N ILE A 52 -3.26 -11.71 -5.40
CA ILE A 52 -3.94 -10.73 -6.25
C ILE A 52 -3.39 -9.33 -5.99
N GLY A 53 -3.07 -9.00 -4.74
CA GLY A 53 -2.51 -7.71 -4.38
C GLY A 53 -2.42 -7.54 -2.87
N PRO A 54 -2.12 -6.31 -2.42
CA PRO A 54 -2.08 -6.03 -1.00
C PRO A 54 -3.45 -6.22 -0.33
N ILE A 55 -3.42 -6.50 0.96
CA ILE A 55 -4.62 -6.73 1.80
C ILE A 55 -4.49 -5.85 3.04
N ILE A 56 -5.60 -5.28 3.50
CA ILE A 56 -5.69 -4.63 4.81
C ILE A 56 -6.00 -5.68 5.88
N LEU A 57 -5.14 -5.75 6.89
CA LEU A 57 -5.35 -6.54 8.10
C LEU A 57 -5.46 -5.63 9.33
N PRO A 58 -6.35 -5.93 10.30
CA PRO A 58 -6.35 -5.26 11.57
C PRO A 58 -5.07 -5.56 12.35
N ALA A 59 -4.60 -4.58 13.09
CA ALA A 59 -3.46 -4.70 14.00
C ALA A 59 -3.83 -5.53 15.24
N LEU A 60 -3.99 -6.85 15.09
CA LEU A 60 -4.34 -7.74 16.19
C LEU A 60 -3.14 -7.96 17.13
N PRO A 61 -3.33 -8.06 18.45
CA PRO A 61 -2.25 -8.31 19.41
C PRO A 61 -1.39 -9.54 19.08
N SER A 62 -2.02 -10.60 18.56
CA SER A 62 -1.36 -11.84 18.13
C SER A 62 -0.42 -11.64 16.93
N LEU A 63 -0.73 -10.68 16.06
CA LEU A 63 0.08 -10.36 14.88
C LEU A 63 1.25 -9.43 15.27
N ILE A 64 1.06 -8.57 16.26
CA ILE A 64 2.05 -7.57 16.68
C ILE A 64 3.16 -8.20 17.55
N ASP A 65 2.91 -9.35 18.17
CA ASP A 65 3.87 -10.08 19.00
C ASP A 65 5.25 -10.20 18.31
N PRO A 66 6.32 -9.60 18.86
CA PRO A 66 7.66 -9.71 18.29
C PRO A 66 8.23 -11.13 18.32
N ALA A 67 7.65 -12.04 19.11
CA ALA A 67 7.99 -13.46 19.10
C ALA A 67 7.32 -14.24 17.96
N SER A 68 6.38 -13.63 17.24
CA SER A 68 5.74 -14.23 16.07
C SER A 68 6.69 -14.23 14.88
N ASN A 69 6.84 -15.40 14.23
CA ASN A 69 7.56 -15.52 12.96
C ASN A 69 6.75 -15.03 11.75
N GLN A 70 5.59 -14.39 11.99
CA GLN A 70 4.71 -13.97 10.92
C GLN A 70 5.27 -12.74 10.20
N THR A 71 5.41 -12.87 8.88
CA THR A 71 5.90 -11.80 8.01
C THR A 71 4.72 -11.06 7.39
N TYR A 72 4.84 -9.75 7.23
CA TYR A 72 3.76 -8.88 6.72
C TYR A 72 3.92 -8.49 5.25
N LEU A 73 4.59 -9.30 4.43
CA LEU A 73 4.88 -8.96 3.04
C LEU A 73 3.60 -8.57 2.29
N ASP A 74 3.65 -7.40 1.63
CA ASP A 74 2.57 -6.83 0.84
C ASP A 74 1.27 -6.57 1.64
N ARG A 75 1.35 -6.36 2.96
CA ARG A 75 0.16 -6.11 3.80
C ARG A 75 0.06 -4.67 4.26
N TYR A 76 -1.18 -4.20 4.38
CA TYR A 76 -1.51 -2.89 4.92
C TYR A 76 -2.06 -3.12 6.32
N ILE A 77 -1.49 -2.51 7.35
CA ILE A 77 -1.90 -2.75 8.73
C ILE A 77 -2.82 -1.62 9.18
N LEU A 78 -4.07 -1.97 9.46
CA LEU A 78 -5.08 -1.07 9.99
C LEU A 78 -4.97 -0.98 11.50
N VAL A 79 -4.58 0.19 11.96
CA VAL A 79 -4.61 0.58 13.36
C VAL A 79 -5.86 1.41 13.59
N ASP A 80 -6.77 0.91 14.43
CA ASP A 80 -7.95 1.66 14.87
C ASP A 80 -7.80 2.07 16.34
N HIS A 81 -8.66 2.97 16.82
CA HIS A 81 -8.66 3.48 18.19
C HIS A 81 -8.81 2.39 19.26
N ASP A 82 -9.45 1.27 18.92
CA ASP A 82 -9.61 0.13 19.82
C ASP A 82 -8.34 -0.74 19.92
N THR A 83 -7.31 -0.42 19.14
CA THR A 83 -6.08 -1.19 19.08
C THR A 83 -5.05 -0.65 20.07
N SER A 84 -4.56 -1.49 20.98
CA SER A 84 -3.54 -1.12 21.99
C SER A 84 -2.11 -1.13 21.44
N ILE A 85 -1.90 -0.75 20.19
CA ILE A 85 -0.57 -0.73 19.56
C ILE A 85 0.10 0.63 19.78
N ASP A 86 1.36 0.63 20.19
CA ASP A 86 2.17 1.84 20.35
C ASP A 86 3.05 2.10 19.11
N LEU A 87 3.78 3.21 19.11
CA LEU A 87 4.71 3.56 18.03
C LEU A 87 5.73 2.45 17.75
N ASN A 88 6.25 1.78 18.79
CA ASN A 88 7.22 0.71 18.61
C ASN A 88 6.60 -0.50 17.91
N GLY A 89 5.36 -0.86 18.27
CA GLY A 89 4.59 -1.88 17.58
C GLY A 89 4.40 -1.55 16.10
N ILE A 90 4.07 -0.30 15.78
CA ILE A 90 3.93 0.17 14.39
C ILE A 90 5.24 0.01 13.60
N ILE A 91 6.37 0.46 14.18
CA ILE A 91 7.69 0.31 13.57
C ILE A 91 8.02 -1.17 13.37
N SER A 92 7.71 -2.02 14.36
CA SER A 92 7.96 -3.46 14.26
C SER A 92 7.17 -4.12 13.12
N CYS A 93 5.91 -3.70 12.89
CA CYS A 93 5.13 -4.16 11.74
C CYS A 93 5.80 -3.77 10.41
N LEU A 94 6.29 -2.52 10.31
CA LEU A 94 6.99 -2.02 9.14
C LEU A 94 8.31 -2.76 8.89
N ASP A 95 9.07 -3.07 9.95
CA ASP A 95 10.33 -3.80 9.89
C ASP A 95 10.11 -5.28 9.48
N ARG A 96 8.97 -5.85 9.86
CA ARG A 96 8.51 -7.19 9.44
C ARG A 96 7.90 -7.22 8.03
N GLY A 97 7.97 -6.12 7.29
CA GLY A 97 7.65 -6.07 5.85
C GLY A 97 6.25 -5.56 5.50
N ALA A 98 5.48 -5.03 6.46
CA ALA A 98 4.18 -4.41 6.15
C ALA A 98 4.37 -3.26 5.17
N GLU A 99 3.66 -3.23 4.05
CA GLU A 99 3.88 -2.20 3.02
C GLU A 99 3.51 -0.80 3.55
N LYS A 100 2.32 -0.69 4.15
CA LYS A 100 1.78 0.58 4.68
C LYS A 100 1.08 0.37 6.03
N ILE A 101 1.04 1.43 6.83
CA ILE A 101 0.24 1.48 8.07
C ILE A 101 -0.87 2.50 7.86
N ILE A 102 -2.09 2.10 8.20
CA ILE A 102 -3.28 2.96 8.18
C ILE A 102 -3.59 3.35 9.61
N VAL A 103 -3.61 4.65 9.91
CA VAL A 103 -3.73 5.17 11.29
C VAL A 103 -4.83 6.22 11.45
N PRO A 104 -5.47 6.34 12.61
CA PRO A 104 -6.48 7.36 12.82
C PRO A 104 -5.89 8.77 12.76
N LEU A 105 -6.72 9.76 12.39
CA LEU A 105 -6.32 11.17 12.30
C LEU A 105 -5.65 11.68 13.58
N ALA A 106 -6.10 11.23 14.76
CA ALA A 106 -5.52 11.65 16.02
C ALA A 106 -4.04 11.27 16.19
N TRP A 107 -3.59 10.19 15.56
CA TRP A 107 -2.22 9.66 15.70
C TRP A 107 -1.28 10.20 14.63
N ALA A 108 -1.82 10.65 13.49
CA ALA A 108 -1.02 11.13 12.36
C ALA A 108 0.03 12.19 12.74
N PRO A 109 -0.25 13.22 13.57
CA PRO A 109 0.74 14.24 13.90
C PRO A 109 2.01 13.72 14.60
N GLU A 110 1.90 12.63 15.36
CA GLU A 110 3.00 12.02 16.11
C GLU A 110 3.86 11.10 15.23
N LEU A 111 3.25 10.51 14.20
CA LEU A 111 3.91 9.57 13.29
C LEU A 111 4.59 10.27 12.12
N ILE A 112 4.09 11.44 11.71
CA ILE A 112 4.66 12.23 10.63
C ILE A 112 6.04 12.74 11.02
N GLY A 113 7.04 12.40 10.19
CA GLY A 113 8.46 12.70 10.44
C GLY A 113 9.20 11.58 11.17
N VAL A 114 8.48 10.59 11.71
CA VAL A 114 9.06 9.35 12.25
C VAL A 114 8.93 8.22 11.22
N ILE A 115 7.74 8.05 10.65
CA ILE A 115 7.46 7.06 9.61
C ILE A 115 7.58 7.72 8.22
N PRO A 116 8.21 7.06 7.23
CA PRO A 116 8.22 7.53 5.85
C PRO A 116 6.79 7.75 5.31
N SER A 117 6.54 8.90 4.70
CA SER A 117 5.19 9.29 4.24
C SER A 117 4.62 8.32 3.20
N ASP A 118 5.46 7.70 2.37
CA ASP A 118 5.08 6.67 1.41
C ASP A 118 4.47 5.43 2.07
N ARG A 119 4.80 5.16 3.33
CA ARG A 119 4.31 4.01 4.12
C ARG A 119 3.19 4.36 5.10
N LEU A 120 2.70 5.60 5.10
CA LEU A 120 1.66 6.06 6.02
C LEU A 120 0.37 6.43 5.28
N LEU A 121 -0.73 5.81 5.67
CA LEU A 121 -2.08 6.10 5.20
C LEU A 121 -2.92 6.65 6.36
N LEU A 122 -3.79 7.60 6.05
CA LEU A 122 -4.69 8.19 7.02
C LEU A 122 -6.04 7.46 7.04
N LEU A 123 -6.46 6.95 8.18
CA LEU A 123 -7.84 6.54 8.42
C LEU A 123 -8.67 7.78 8.75
N LEU A 124 -9.68 8.05 7.92
CA LEU A 124 -10.49 9.25 8.02
C LEU A 124 -11.96 8.91 7.93
N ASP A 125 -12.71 9.27 8.97
CA ASP A 125 -14.15 9.39 8.84
C ASP A 125 -14.47 10.63 8.02
N VAL A 126 -15.32 10.48 7.01
CA VAL A 126 -15.75 11.58 6.14
C VAL A 126 -16.32 12.77 6.92
N ALA A 127 -16.98 12.54 8.07
CA ALA A 127 -17.46 13.59 8.96
C ALA A 127 -16.34 14.47 9.55
N ASN A 128 -15.12 13.92 9.67
CA ASN A 128 -13.96 14.57 10.26
C ASN A 128 -12.97 15.08 9.19
N ALA A 129 -13.30 14.99 7.90
CA ALA A 129 -12.39 15.35 6.81
C ALA A 129 -11.91 16.81 6.85
N SER A 130 -12.73 17.71 7.37
CA SER A 130 -12.39 19.14 7.53
C SER A 130 -11.34 19.40 8.62
N ALA A 131 -11.08 18.45 9.51
CA ALA A 131 -10.08 18.56 10.57
C ALA A 131 -8.65 18.22 10.10
N VAL A 132 -8.48 17.79 8.85
CA VAL A 132 -7.16 17.45 8.31
C VAL A 132 -6.38 18.72 7.97
N SER A 133 -5.27 18.93 8.66
CA SER A 133 -4.34 20.03 8.35
C SER A 133 -3.50 19.74 7.10
N ASP A 134 -3.00 20.80 6.46
CA ASP A 134 -2.05 20.66 5.34
C ASP A 134 -0.80 19.85 5.70
N LYS A 135 -0.31 19.99 6.95
CA LYS A 135 0.81 19.20 7.46
C LYS A 135 0.48 17.71 7.40
N VAL A 136 -0.69 17.31 7.90
CA VAL A 136 -1.14 15.91 7.88
C VAL A 136 -1.27 15.43 6.44
N ARG A 137 -1.94 16.20 5.59
CA ARG A 137 -2.10 15.88 4.17
C ARG A 137 -0.75 15.62 3.47
N SER A 138 0.24 16.47 3.71
CA SER A 138 1.58 16.32 3.10
C SER A 138 2.41 15.17 3.67
N GLY A 139 2.04 14.65 4.84
CA GLY A 139 2.79 13.63 5.57
C GLY A 139 2.32 12.19 5.32
N VAL A 140 1.30 11.99 4.48
CA VAL A 140 0.70 10.68 4.18
C VAL A 140 0.68 10.41 2.68
N SER A 141 0.71 9.15 2.27
CA SER A 141 0.65 8.74 0.86
C SER A 141 -0.77 8.49 0.36
N GLY A 142 -1.76 8.54 1.25
CA GLY A 142 -3.15 8.24 0.94
C GLY A 142 -4.06 8.26 2.15
N VAL A 143 -5.33 8.02 1.89
CA VAL A 143 -6.40 8.04 2.87
C VAL A 143 -7.33 6.84 2.66
N LEU A 144 -7.73 6.20 3.75
CA LEU A 144 -8.83 5.24 3.82
C LEU A 144 -10.04 5.96 4.42
N LEU A 145 -11.05 6.21 3.57
CA LEU A 145 -12.27 6.91 3.93
C LEU A 145 -13.31 5.93 4.47
N LYS A 146 -13.62 6.04 5.76
CA LYS A 146 -14.81 5.41 6.33
C LYS A 146 -16.00 6.32 6.08
N SER A 147 -17.02 5.82 5.39
CA SER A 147 -18.23 6.59 5.12
C SER A 147 -19.50 5.77 5.33
N SER A 148 -20.42 6.30 6.13
CA SER A 148 -21.75 5.71 6.33
C SER A 148 -22.68 5.94 5.13
N THR A 149 -22.53 7.07 4.44
CA THR A 149 -23.21 7.41 3.19
C THR A 149 -22.18 7.56 2.07
N LEU A 150 -22.45 6.98 0.90
CA LEU A 150 -21.56 7.15 -0.27
C LEU A 150 -21.96 8.40 -1.05
N GLU A 151 -21.57 9.57 -0.52
CA GLU A 151 -21.80 10.87 -1.15
C GLU A 151 -20.64 11.21 -2.11
N LEU A 152 -20.87 10.97 -3.40
CA LEU A 152 -19.82 11.10 -4.43
C LEU A 152 -19.23 12.51 -4.52
N ASP A 153 -20.04 13.56 -4.30
CA ASP A 153 -19.56 14.95 -4.34
C ASP A 153 -18.58 15.26 -3.20
N LEU A 154 -18.83 14.69 -2.03
CA LEU A 154 -17.97 14.82 -0.86
C LEU A 154 -16.66 14.03 -1.06
N ILE A 155 -16.77 12.79 -1.55
CA ILE A 155 -15.60 11.98 -1.92
C ILE A 155 -14.77 12.70 -2.98
N SER A 156 -15.39 13.29 -4.01
CA SER A 156 -14.70 14.07 -5.04
C SER A 156 -13.95 15.27 -4.45
N SER A 157 -14.56 15.97 -3.49
CA SER A 157 -13.92 17.10 -2.80
C SER A 157 -12.70 16.65 -1.99
N ILE A 158 -12.81 15.51 -1.32
CA ILE A 158 -11.71 14.90 -0.56
C ILE A 158 -10.60 14.41 -1.51
N SER A 159 -10.94 13.74 -2.60
CA SER A 159 -9.97 13.32 -3.64
C SER A 159 -9.19 14.50 -4.21
N ARG A 160 -9.84 15.65 -4.40
CA ARG A 160 -9.16 16.89 -4.83
C ARG A 160 -8.27 17.47 -3.75
N PHE A 161 -8.69 17.43 -2.49
CA PHE A 161 -7.87 17.88 -1.37
C PHE A 161 -6.59 17.04 -1.27
N PHE A 162 -6.71 15.71 -1.34
CA PHE A 162 -5.62 14.73 -1.34
C PHE A 162 -5.08 14.42 -2.75
N ALA A 163 -5.05 15.42 -3.64
CA ALA A 163 -4.58 15.22 -5.01
C ALA A 163 -3.16 14.64 -5.06
N GLY A 164 -2.99 13.56 -5.82
CA GLY A 164 -1.72 12.83 -5.93
C GLY A 164 -1.51 11.75 -4.87
N SER A 165 -2.42 11.60 -3.91
CA SER A 165 -2.42 10.53 -2.92
C SER A 165 -3.41 9.42 -3.31
N SER A 166 -3.24 8.22 -2.74
CA SER A 166 -4.19 7.12 -2.92
C SER A 166 -5.47 7.36 -2.10
N ILE A 167 -6.64 7.25 -2.72
CA ILE A 167 -7.93 7.38 -2.05
C ILE A 167 -8.60 6.02 -2.01
N PHE A 168 -8.75 5.43 -0.83
CA PHE A 168 -9.48 4.18 -0.61
C PHE A 168 -10.80 4.49 0.08
N VAL A 169 -11.90 3.82 -0.30
CA VAL A 169 -13.21 4.02 0.31
C VAL A 169 -13.68 2.72 0.94
N LEU A 170 -13.89 2.74 2.25
CA LEU A 170 -14.52 1.67 3.03
C LEU A 170 -15.99 2.04 3.30
N PRO A 171 -16.96 1.49 2.56
CA PRO A 171 -18.37 1.74 2.81
C PRO A 171 -18.78 1.11 4.14
N ALA A 172 -19.43 1.88 5.02
CA ALA A 172 -19.95 1.33 6.28
C ALA A 172 -21.31 0.63 6.11
N ALA A 173 -21.92 0.70 4.92
CA ALA A 173 -23.17 -0.01 4.63
C ALA A 173 -22.89 -1.49 4.35
N TYR A 174 -23.44 -2.37 5.19
CA TYR A 174 -23.40 -3.82 5.00
C TYR A 174 -24.26 -4.21 3.78
N GLY A 175 -23.64 -4.28 2.60
CA GLY A 175 -24.29 -4.74 1.38
C GLY A 175 -23.41 -4.59 0.14
N PRO A 176 -23.65 -5.39 -0.91
CA PRO A 176 -22.91 -5.25 -2.15
C PRO A 176 -23.21 -3.88 -2.78
N LEU A 177 -22.15 -3.15 -3.15
CA LEU A 177 -22.30 -1.91 -3.88
C LEU A 177 -22.91 -2.19 -5.26
N SER A 178 -23.84 -1.32 -5.68
CA SER A 178 -24.36 -1.40 -7.04
C SER A 178 -23.23 -1.11 -8.06
N PRO A 179 -23.24 -1.72 -9.26
CA PRO A 179 -22.26 -1.40 -10.31
C PRO A 179 -22.21 0.09 -10.66
N SER A 180 -23.34 0.80 -10.56
CA SER A 180 -23.41 2.26 -10.75
C SER A 180 -22.65 3.01 -9.66
N THR A 181 -22.72 2.57 -8.41
CA THR A 181 -21.99 3.18 -7.29
C THR A 181 -20.49 2.95 -7.44
N ILE A 182 -20.08 1.73 -7.82
CA ILE A 182 -18.68 1.39 -8.10
C ILE A 182 -18.11 2.30 -9.20
N ARG A 183 -18.81 2.47 -10.32
CA ARG A 183 -18.38 3.38 -11.39
C ARG A 183 -18.29 4.83 -10.91
N GLY A 184 -19.29 5.29 -10.16
CA GLY A 184 -19.27 6.64 -9.60
C GLY A 184 -18.07 6.90 -8.68
N LEU A 185 -17.66 5.91 -7.88
CA LEU A 185 -16.47 5.99 -7.03
C LEU A 185 -15.18 6.05 -7.86
N LEU A 186 -15.08 5.20 -8.89
CA LEU A 186 -13.93 5.20 -9.81
C LEU A 186 -13.84 6.55 -10.57
N ASP A 187 -14.97 7.12 -11.01
CA ASP A 187 -15.02 8.38 -11.74
C ASP A 187 -14.53 9.57 -10.89
N VAL A 188 -14.67 9.51 -9.56
CA VAL A 188 -14.15 10.52 -8.62
C VAL A 188 -12.72 10.23 -8.14
N GLY A 189 -12.05 9.26 -8.74
CA GLY A 189 -10.65 8.90 -8.45
C GLY A 189 -10.46 8.07 -7.18
N ALA A 190 -11.52 7.45 -6.66
CA ALA A 190 -11.42 6.53 -5.54
C ALA A 190 -11.07 5.11 -5.99
N THR A 191 -10.37 4.40 -5.11
CA THR A 191 -10.11 2.96 -5.14
C THR A 191 -11.02 2.28 -4.13
N LEU A 192 -11.49 1.08 -4.46
CA LEU A 192 -12.33 0.28 -3.58
C LEU A 192 -11.52 -0.59 -2.63
#